data_AF-A0A6I3LL20-F1
#
_entry.id   AF-A0A6I3LL20-F1
#
_cell.length_a   1.000
_cell.length_b   1.000
_cell.length_c   1.000
_cell.angle_alpha   90.00
_cell.angle_beta   90.00
_cell.angle_gamma   90.00
#
_symmetry.space_group_name_H-M   'P 1'
#
loop_
_entity.id
_entity.type
_entity.pdbx_description
1 polymer ?
#
loop_
_entity_poly.entity_id
_entity_poly.type
_entity_poly.pdbx_seq_one_letter_code
_entity_poly.pdbx_strand_id
1 'polypeptide(L)'
;MYNLSDHFKEFALTYKYNNKALQEIVTILISKDTSIAKLKTYLFENSIIIEQIKQEALDFLVLYAYYTLKDDCITEAELNDFIALKRILAIKENDFIIYKEFQVKEILKQQFLRMYSDKFIDSNEAITQVNLQIMFGLSYDEFEELKQDEVINALLQGANPKDLDISSLPKGFVL
;
A
#
# COMPACT_ATOMS: atom_id res chain seq x y z
N MET A 1 -2.10 -5.00 -20.78
CA MET A 1 -1.76 -3.99 -19.76
C MET A 1 -2.97 -3.83 -18.89
N TYR A 2 -2.77 -3.78 -17.58
CA TYR A 2 -3.85 -3.71 -16.62
C TYR A 2 -4.61 -2.38 -16.78
N ASN A 3 -5.94 -2.45 -16.83
CA ASN A 3 -6.80 -1.26 -16.86
C ASN A 3 -7.05 -0.85 -15.41
N LEU A 4 -6.71 0.39 -15.08
CA LEU A 4 -6.92 0.91 -13.73
C LEU A 4 -8.43 0.95 -13.42
N SER A 5 -8.76 0.58 -12.19
CA SER A 5 -10.14 0.53 -11.71
C SER A 5 -10.80 1.91 -11.69
N ASP A 6 -12.13 1.94 -11.62
CA ASP A 6 -12.85 3.21 -11.44
C ASP A 6 -12.58 3.84 -10.07
N HIS A 7 -12.23 3.03 -9.07
CA HIS A 7 -11.82 3.51 -7.75
C HIS A 7 -10.53 4.35 -7.83
N PHE A 8 -9.51 3.86 -8.55
CA PHE A 8 -8.32 4.66 -8.81
C PHE A 8 -8.63 5.94 -9.59
N LYS A 9 -9.50 5.87 -10.61
CA LYS A 9 -9.86 7.05 -11.41
C LYS A 9 -10.54 8.12 -10.55
N GLU A 10 -11.42 7.73 -9.63
CA GLU A 10 -12.06 8.64 -8.69
C GLU A 10 -11.03 9.32 -7.78
N PHE A 11 -10.10 8.56 -7.21
CA PHE A 11 -8.99 9.11 -6.45
C PHE A 11 -8.15 10.10 -7.27
N ALA A 12 -7.74 9.71 -8.48
CA ALA A 12 -6.90 10.52 -9.35
C ALA A 12 -7.57 11.86 -9.73
N LEU A 13 -8.89 11.86 -9.94
CA LEU A 13 -9.64 13.07 -10.29
C LEU A 13 -9.82 14.04 -9.12
N THR A 14 -9.79 13.53 -7.88
CA THR A 14 -9.94 14.36 -6.67
C THR A 14 -8.60 14.81 -6.09
N TYR A 15 -7.50 14.15 -6.46
CA TYR A 15 -6.16 14.47 -5.99
C TYR A 15 -5.67 15.82 -6.52
N LYS A 16 -5.10 16.64 -5.62
CA LYS A 16 -4.49 17.92 -5.98
C LYS A 16 -3.01 17.74 -6.27
N TYR A 17 -2.67 17.74 -7.56
CA TYR A 17 -1.29 17.60 -8.01
C TYR A 17 -0.50 18.89 -7.81
N ASN A 18 0.64 18.78 -7.13
CA ASN A 18 1.64 19.85 -7.04
C ASN A 18 2.72 19.72 -8.13
N ASN A 19 2.88 18.53 -8.71
CA ASN A 19 3.86 18.23 -9.76
C ASN A 19 3.14 17.97 -11.09
N LYS A 20 3.42 18.80 -12.10
CA LYS A 20 2.77 18.73 -13.41
C LYS A 20 3.09 17.44 -14.17
N ALA A 21 4.29 16.89 -14.01
CA ALA A 21 4.68 15.68 -14.73
C ALA A 21 3.97 14.45 -14.16
N LEU A 22 3.84 14.37 -12.83
CA LEU A 22 3.00 13.35 -12.19
C LEU A 22 1.54 13.49 -12.63
N GLN A 23 1.01 14.72 -12.69
CA GLN A 23 -0.34 14.98 -13.18
C GLN A 23 -0.53 14.48 -14.62
N GLU A 24 0.41 14.76 -15.51
CA GLU A 24 0.36 14.34 -16.91
C GLU A 24 0.36 12.81 -17.03
N ILE A 25 1.28 12.14 -16.32
CA ILE A 25 1.35 10.68 -16.27
C ILE A 25 0.02 10.09 -15.83
N VAL A 26 -0.55 10.57 -14.72
CA VAL A 26 -1.82 10.05 -14.21
C VAL A 26 -2.98 10.37 -15.15
N THR A 27 -2.99 11.54 -15.77
CA THR A 27 -4.01 11.93 -16.76
C THR A 27 -3.99 11.00 -17.97
N ILE A 28 -2.81 10.63 -18.47
CA ILE A 28 -2.65 9.63 -19.54
C ILE A 28 -3.21 8.28 -19.09
N LEU A 29 -2.90 7.87 -17.85
CA LEU A 29 -3.33 6.57 -17.31
C LEU A 29 -4.85 6.43 -17.18
N ILE A 30 -5.56 7.49 -16.78
CA ILE A 30 -7.02 7.47 -16.59
C ILE A 30 -7.82 7.78 -17.87
N SER A 31 -7.15 8.19 -18.95
CA SER A 31 -7.81 8.54 -20.21
C SER A 31 -8.54 7.32 -20.83
N LYS A 32 -9.64 7.54 -21.57
CA LYS A 32 -10.34 6.41 -22.23
C LYS A 32 -9.51 5.78 -23.36
N ASP A 33 -8.59 6.56 -23.93
CA ASP A 33 -7.65 6.17 -24.97
C ASP A 33 -6.24 5.93 -24.39
N THR A 34 -6.14 5.24 -23.25
CA THR A 34 -4.85 4.82 -22.64
C THR A 34 -4.13 3.84 -23.56
N SER A 35 -3.60 4.34 -24.68
CA SER A 35 -2.66 3.58 -25.47
C SER A 35 -1.34 3.61 -24.73
N ILE A 36 -0.86 2.43 -24.38
CA ILE A 36 0.50 2.17 -23.88
C ILE A 36 1.54 3.00 -24.67
N ALA A 37 1.27 3.21 -25.95
CA ALA A 37 2.05 4.06 -26.84
C ALA A 37 2.19 5.49 -26.32
N LYS A 38 1.11 6.17 -25.92
CA LYS A 38 1.17 7.56 -25.41
C LYS A 38 2.04 7.67 -24.16
N LEU A 39 1.85 6.79 -23.18
CA LEU A 39 2.66 6.78 -21.97
C LEU A 39 4.13 6.48 -22.30
N LYS A 40 4.40 5.48 -23.14
CA LYS A 40 5.77 5.16 -23.56
C LYS A 40 6.43 6.31 -24.30
N THR A 41 5.73 6.98 -25.21
CA THR A 41 6.23 8.15 -25.92
C THR A 41 6.57 9.27 -24.94
N TYR A 42 5.65 9.61 -24.03
CA TYR A 42 5.89 10.63 -23.02
C TYR A 42 7.11 10.32 -22.13
N LEU A 43 7.21 9.09 -21.63
CA LEU A 43 8.34 8.66 -20.79
C LEU A 43 9.65 8.59 -21.57
N PHE A 44 9.61 8.24 -22.87
CA PHE A 44 10.79 8.24 -23.73
C PHE A 44 11.31 9.65 -23.99
N GLU A 45 10.40 10.59 -24.29
CA GLU A 45 10.71 12.01 -24.50
C GLU A 45 11.22 12.68 -23.21
N ASN A 46 10.85 12.14 -22.04
CA ASN A 46 11.20 12.67 -20.73
C ASN A 46 11.90 11.61 -19.87
N SER A 47 13.00 11.03 -20.37
CA SER A 47 13.63 9.83 -19.79
C SER A 47 14.03 9.90 -18.31
N ILE A 48 14.33 11.10 -17.78
CA ILE A 48 14.70 11.32 -16.37
C ILE A 48 13.50 11.69 -15.48
N ILE A 49 12.29 11.82 -16.04
CA ILE A 49 11.15 12.38 -15.32
C ILE A 49 10.73 11.53 -14.12
N ILE A 50 10.80 10.21 -14.25
CA ILE A 50 10.43 9.28 -13.18
C ILE A 50 11.36 9.43 -11.97
N GLU A 51 12.66 9.63 -12.21
CA GLU A 51 13.62 9.88 -11.14
C GLU A 51 13.36 11.24 -10.47
N GLN A 52 13.00 12.26 -11.26
CA GLN A 52 12.71 13.60 -10.76
C GLN A 52 11.45 13.67 -9.90
N ILE A 53 10.41 12.90 -10.23
CA ILE A 53 9.13 12.91 -9.51
C ILE A 53 9.05 11.83 -8.42
N LYS A 54 10.14 11.11 -8.13
CA LYS A 54 10.11 9.92 -7.28
C LYS A 54 9.50 10.19 -5.89
N GLN A 55 9.83 11.32 -5.29
CA GLN A 55 9.31 11.67 -3.96
C GLN A 55 7.81 11.96 -4.00
N GLU A 56 7.35 12.72 -4.99
CA GLU A 56 5.93 13.03 -5.19
C GLU A 56 5.12 11.80 -5.62
N ALA A 57 5.73 10.89 -6.38
CA ALA A 57 5.14 9.61 -6.75
C ALA A 57 4.93 8.73 -5.50
N LEU A 58 5.92 8.68 -4.59
CA LEU A 58 5.78 7.98 -3.32
C LEU A 58 4.69 8.61 -2.44
N ASP A 59 4.65 9.94 -2.34
CA ASP A 59 3.59 10.64 -1.60
C ASP A 59 2.20 10.36 -2.19
N PHE A 60 2.08 10.38 -3.51
CA PHE A 60 0.84 10.04 -4.22
C PHE A 60 0.39 8.61 -3.93
N LEU A 61 1.31 7.64 -3.94
CA LEU A 61 0.99 6.25 -3.62
C LEU A 61 0.61 6.06 -2.14
N VAL A 62 1.30 6.72 -1.21
CA VAL A 62 0.92 6.70 0.21
C VAL A 62 -0.50 7.24 0.39
N LEU A 63 -0.85 8.34 -0.28
CA LEU A 63 -2.20 8.91 -0.22
C LEU A 63 -3.23 8.01 -0.90
N TYR A 64 -2.87 7.31 -1.97
CA TYR A 64 -3.75 6.31 -2.57
C TYR A 64 -3.99 5.14 -1.63
N ALA A 65 -2.95 4.66 -0.91
CA ALA A 65 -3.12 3.61 0.10
C ALA A 65 -4.07 4.05 1.22
N TYR A 66 -3.94 5.29 1.72
CA TYR A 66 -4.90 5.85 2.67
C TYR A 66 -6.32 5.91 2.11
N TYR A 67 -6.48 6.16 0.81
CA TYR A 67 -7.79 6.21 0.17
C TYR A 67 -8.43 4.82 0.05
N THR A 68 -7.67 3.82 -0.38
CA THR A 68 -8.07 2.40 -0.45
C THR A 68 -8.45 1.86 0.91
N LEU A 69 -7.69 2.17 1.96
CA LEU A 69 -7.91 1.59 3.29
C LEU A 69 -9.04 2.26 4.09
N LYS A 70 -9.86 3.11 3.47
CA LYS A 70 -10.98 3.80 4.14
C LYS A 70 -12.14 2.87 4.49
N ASP A 71 -12.37 1.83 3.68
CA ASP A 71 -13.41 0.84 3.89
C ASP A 71 -12.88 -0.41 4.61
N ASP A 72 -11.70 -0.30 5.19
CA ASP A 72 -11.05 -1.32 6.00
C ASP A 72 -10.67 -2.60 5.23
N CYS A 73 -10.75 -2.60 3.91
CA CYS A 73 -10.36 -3.73 3.07
C CYS A 73 -9.48 -3.29 1.88
N ILE A 74 -8.81 -4.25 1.25
CA ILE A 74 -8.12 -4.03 -0.02
C ILE A 74 -8.67 -5.03 -1.01
N THR A 75 -9.42 -4.56 -1.99
CA THR A 75 -9.90 -5.41 -3.08
C THR A 75 -8.76 -5.79 -4.02
N GLU A 76 -8.94 -6.89 -4.76
CA GLU A 76 -7.97 -7.33 -5.77
C GLU A 76 -7.72 -6.24 -6.84
N ALA A 77 -8.75 -5.48 -7.20
CA ALA A 77 -8.62 -4.39 -8.16
C ALA A 77 -7.74 -3.26 -7.62
N GLU A 78 -7.93 -2.84 -6.37
CA GLU A 78 -7.12 -1.77 -5.77
C GLU A 78 -5.67 -2.18 -5.56
N LEU A 79 -5.45 -3.43 -5.15
CA LEU A 79 -4.10 -3.99 -5.06
C LEU A 79 -3.41 -3.99 -6.43
N ASN A 80 -4.11 -4.45 -7.46
CA ASN A 80 -3.57 -4.48 -8.82
C ASN A 80 -3.31 -3.07 -9.37
N ASP A 81 -4.16 -2.08 -9.06
CA ASP A 81 -3.91 -0.67 -9.36
C ASP A 81 -2.61 -0.22 -8.70
N PHE A 82 -2.45 -0.48 -7.40
CA PHE A 82 -1.27 -0.08 -6.64
C PHE A 82 0.02 -0.69 -7.20
N ILE A 83 0.00 -1.99 -7.51
CA ILE A 83 1.13 -2.71 -8.11
C ILE A 83 1.45 -2.15 -9.50
N ALA A 84 0.43 -1.88 -10.33
CA ALA A 84 0.63 -1.30 -11.65
C ALA A 84 1.28 0.08 -11.57
N LEU A 85 0.82 0.94 -10.65
CA LEU A 85 1.36 2.27 -10.44
C LEU A 85 2.81 2.23 -9.94
N LYS A 86 3.15 1.35 -8.98
CA LYS A 86 4.54 1.13 -8.55
C LYS A 86 5.45 0.81 -9.72
N ARG A 87 5.01 -0.08 -10.62
CA ARG A 87 5.78 -0.48 -11.81
C ARG A 87 5.95 0.68 -12.79
N ILE A 88 4.88 1.44 -13.07
CA ILE A 88 4.91 2.58 -14.00
C ILE A 88 5.82 3.70 -13.48
N LEU A 89 5.76 3.96 -12.17
CA LEU A 89 6.53 5.01 -11.49
C LEU A 89 7.92 4.52 -11.05
N ALA A 90 8.33 3.32 -11.48
CA ALA A 90 9.61 2.67 -11.14
C ALA A 90 9.94 2.68 -9.64
N ILE A 91 8.92 2.53 -8.79
CA ILE A 91 9.06 2.41 -7.35
C ILE A 91 9.49 0.97 -7.02
N LYS A 92 10.65 0.85 -6.41
CA LYS A 92 11.27 -0.42 -6.06
C LYS A 92 10.75 -0.93 -4.72
N GLU A 93 11.02 -2.20 -4.44
CA GLU A 93 10.92 -2.76 -3.09
C GLU A 93 11.78 -1.92 -2.13
N ASN A 94 11.29 -1.74 -0.91
CA ASN A 94 11.87 -0.91 0.15
C ASN A 94 11.91 0.61 -0.08
N ASP A 95 11.58 1.15 -1.26
CA ASP A 95 11.52 2.62 -1.45
C ASP A 95 10.55 3.27 -0.44
N PHE A 96 9.45 2.61 -0.11
CA PHE A 96 8.52 3.07 0.92
C PHE A 96 9.14 3.14 2.31
N ILE A 97 9.88 2.12 2.73
CA ILE A 97 10.57 2.13 4.03
C ILE A 97 11.71 3.16 4.04
N ILE A 98 12.47 3.28 2.95
CA ILE A 98 13.61 4.21 2.90
C ILE A 98 13.17 5.67 2.95
N TYR A 99 12.10 6.03 2.23
CA TYR A 99 11.72 7.44 2.04
C TYR A 99 10.44 7.86 2.77
N LYS A 100 9.58 6.91 3.13
CA LYS A 100 8.25 7.16 3.71
C LYS A 100 7.97 6.25 4.92
N GLU A 101 9.02 5.85 5.65
CA GLU A 101 8.95 4.92 6.79
C GLU A 101 7.82 5.28 7.75
N PHE A 102 7.80 6.56 8.17
CA PHE A 102 6.83 7.05 9.14
C PHE A 102 5.39 6.89 8.63
N GLN A 103 5.10 7.31 7.40
CA GLN A 103 3.75 7.21 6.83
C GLN A 103 3.30 5.76 6.68
N VAL A 104 4.20 4.87 6.27
CA VAL A 104 3.92 3.44 6.14
C VAL A 104 3.61 2.83 7.50
N LYS A 105 4.44 3.12 8.50
CA LYS A 105 4.22 2.66 9.89
C LYS A 105 2.89 3.16 10.45
N GLU A 106 2.54 4.41 10.21
CA GLU A 106 1.26 4.97 10.66
C GLU A 106 0.06 4.27 10.00
N ILE A 107 0.09 4.04 8.69
CA ILE A 107 -0.95 3.28 7.98
C ILE A 107 -1.08 1.88 8.59
N LEU A 108 0.03 1.15 8.67
CA LEU A 108 0.02 -0.23 9.16
C LEU A 108 -0.45 -0.32 10.61
N LYS A 109 0.01 0.59 11.47
CA LYS A 109 -0.40 0.64 12.87
C LYS A 109 -1.91 0.87 13.01
N GLN A 110 -2.49 1.77 12.22
CA GLN A 110 -3.95 1.98 12.23
C GLN A 110 -4.70 0.72 11.82
N GLN A 111 -4.22 0.02 10.80
CA GLN A 111 -4.84 -1.23 10.34
C GLN A 111 -4.69 -2.35 11.39
N PHE A 112 -3.51 -2.52 11.98
CA PHE A 112 -3.28 -3.52 13.04
C PHE A 112 -4.12 -3.24 14.28
N LEU A 113 -4.19 -1.99 14.74
CA LEU A 113 -5.04 -1.60 15.86
C LEU A 113 -6.51 -2.02 15.65
N ARG A 114 -7.02 -1.86 14.43
CA ARG A 114 -8.38 -2.29 14.08
C ARG A 114 -8.49 -3.82 14.09
N MET A 115 -7.62 -4.50 13.36
CA MET A 115 -7.67 -5.96 13.16
C MET A 115 -7.51 -6.73 14.47
N TYR A 116 -6.65 -6.27 15.38
CA TYR A 116 -6.43 -6.96 16.65
C TYR A 116 -7.40 -6.56 17.77
N SER A 117 -8.33 -5.63 17.50
CA SER A 117 -9.20 -5.05 18.54
C SER A 117 -10.23 -6.03 19.10
N ASP A 118 -10.72 -6.97 18.29
CA ASP A 118 -11.69 -7.99 18.68
C ASP A 118 -11.00 -9.31 19.10
N LYS A 119 -9.66 -9.33 19.08
CA LYS A 119 -8.79 -10.45 19.49
C LYS A 119 -8.87 -11.67 18.58
N PHE A 120 -9.39 -11.52 17.37
CA PHE A 120 -9.54 -12.61 16.42
C PHE A 120 -9.30 -12.10 15.00
N ILE A 121 -8.31 -12.64 14.30
CA ILE A 121 -8.06 -12.34 12.90
C ILE A 121 -8.92 -13.25 12.03
N ASP A 122 -9.87 -12.65 11.33
CA ASP A 122 -10.69 -13.37 10.36
C ASP A 122 -9.97 -13.58 9.02
N SER A 123 -10.63 -14.31 8.10
CA SER A 123 -10.04 -14.59 6.79
C SER A 123 -9.85 -13.35 5.91
N ASN A 124 -10.71 -12.34 6.02
CA ASN A 124 -10.60 -11.09 5.26
C ASN A 124 -9.47 -10.22 5.81
N GLU A 125 -9.28 -10.22 7.12
CA GLU A 125 -8.19 -9.51 7.79
C GLU A 125 -6.84 -10.17 7.47
N ALA A 126 -6.76 -11.50 7.49
CA ALA A 126 -5.57 -12.22 7.05
C ALA A 126 -5.22 -11.91 5.58
N ILE A 127 -6.20 -11.86 4.67
CA ILE A 127 -5.99 -11.43 3.28
C ILE A 127 -5.51 -9.97 3.23
N THR A 128 -6.10 -9.10 4.05
CA THR A 128 -5.72 -7.68 4.10
C THR A 128 -4.28 -7.52 4.61
N GLN A 129 -3.83 -8.31 5.59
CA GLN A 129 -2.43 -8.33 6.04
C GLN A 129 -1.48 -8.67 4.89
N VAL A 130 -1.78 -9.71 4.11
CA VAL A 130 -0.99 -10.08 2.93
C VAL A 130 -0.99 -8.96 1.89
N ASN A 131 -2.14 -8.34 1.64
CA ASN A 131 -2.24 -7.25 0.67
C ASN A 131 -1.44 -6.00 1.11
N LEU A 132 -1.48 -5.65 2.40
CA LEU A 132 -0.67 -4.56 2.98
C LEU A 132 0.83 -4.82 2.81
N GLN A 133 1.26 -6.06 3.08
CA GLN A 133 2.64 -6.48 2.87
C GLN A 133 3.08 -6.28 1.41
N ILE A 134 2.25 -6.71 0.45
CA ILE A 134 2.51 -6.57 -0.99
C ILE A 134 2.52 -5.10 -1.44
N MET A 135 1.55 -4.29 -0.97
CA MET A 135 1.44 -2.87 -1.33
C MET A 135 2.75 -2.14 -0.99
N PHE A 136 3.22 -2.26 0.25
CA PHE A 136 4.43 -1.56 0.70
C PHE A 136 5.73 -2.30 0.34
N GLY A 137 5.64 -3.54 -0.16
CA GLY A 137 6.80 -4.34 -0.55
C GLY A 137 7.67 -4.70 0.64
N LEU A 138 7.05 -5.13 1.73
CA LEU A 138 7.71 -5.50 2.97
C LEU A 138 8.07 -6.99 2.93
N SER A 139 9.27 -7.31 3.42
CA SER A 139 9.59 -8.70 3.72
C SER A 139 8.70 -9.23 4.84
N TYR A 140 8.65 -10.56 4.96
CA TYR A 140 7.87 -11.21 6.01
C TYR A 140 8.34 -10.78 7.41
N ASP A 141 9.66 -10.78 7.64
CA ASP A 141 10.24 -10.44 8.94
C ASP A 141 9.97 -8.97 9.32
N GLU A 142 10.09 -8.04 8.35
CA GLU A 142 9.76 -6.63 8.58
C GLU A 142 8.28 -6.45 8.93
N PHE A 143 7.37 -7.19 8.28
CA PHE A 143 5.95 -7.10 8.56
C PHE A 143 5.58 -7.67 9.94
N GLU A 144 6.17 -8.81 10.32
CA GLU A 144 5.99 -9.41 11.65
C GLU A 144 6.51 -8.50 12.77
N GLU A 145 7.66 -7.83 12.57
CA GLU A 145 8.19 -6.85 13.52
C GLU A 145 7.22 -5.67 13.71
N LEU A 146 6.64 -5.18 12.62
CA LEU A 146 5.72 -4.03 12.66
C LEU A 146 4.40 -4.31 13.37
N LYS A 147 3.91 -5.55 13.36
CA LYS A 147 2.65 -5.93 14.04
C LYS A 147 2.85 -6.38 15.48
N GLN A 148 4.09 -6.55 15.92
CA GLN A 148 4.43 -7.17 17.20
C GLN A 148 3.77 -6.48 18.42
N ASP A 149 3.78 -5.15 18.45
CA ASP A 149 3.22 -4.40 19.58
C ASP A 149 1.72 -4.67 19.75
N GLU A 150 0.96 -4.70 18.65
CA GLU A 150 -0.49 -4.92 18.70
C GLU A 150 -0.83 -6.38 18.99
N VAL A 151 -0.02 -7.32 18.51
CA VAL A 151 -0.13 -8.74 18.91
C VAL A 151 0.07 -8.90 20.42
N ILE A 152 1.12 -8.28 20.98
CA ILE A 152 1.38 -8.31 22.43
C ILE A 152 0.19 -7.71 23.19
N ASN A 153 -0.35 -6.57 22.73
CA ASN A 153 -1.51 -5.94 23.35
C ASN A 153 -2.74 -6.86 23.34
N ALA A 154 -3.04 -7.51 22.21
CA ALA A 154 -4.16 -8.45 22.11
C ALA A 154 -3.98 -9.63 23.08
N LEU A 155 -2.78 -10.22 23.16
CA LEU A 155 -2.46 -11.30 24.07
C LEU A 155 -2.61 -10.90 25.54
N LEU A 156 -2.12 -9.70 25.93
CA LEU A 156 -2.30 -9.18 27.29
C LEU A 156 -3.77 -8.97 27.65
N GLN A 157 -4.62 -8.72 26.66
CA GLN A 157 -6.06 -8.60 26.83
C GLN A 157 -6.80 -9.96 26.79
N GLY A 158 -6.08 -11.07 26.71
CA GLY A 158 -6.64 -12.43 26.76
C GLY A 158 -7.00 -13.02 25.41
N ALA A 159 -6.45 -12.50 24.30
CA ALA A 159 -6.54 -13.16 23.01
C ALA A 159 -5.89 -14.55 23.04
N ASN A 160 -6.45 -15.48 22.28
CA ASN A 160 -5.84 -16.79 22.08
C ASN A 160 -4.80 -16.69 20.95
N PRO A 161 -3.53 -17.08 21.16
CA PRO A 161 -2.48 -16.97 20.15
C PRO A 161 -2.81 -17.61 18.80
N LYS A 162 -3.61 -18.69 18.80
CA LYS A 162 -4.01 -19.40 17.57
C LYS A 162 -4.93 -18.59 16.67
N ASP A 163 -5.53 -17.54 17.20
CA ASP A 163 -6.54 -16.74 16.54
C ASP A 163 -5.97 -15.42 16.01
N LEU A 164 -4.65 -15.17 16.12
CA LEU A 164 -4.03 -13.87 15.82
C LEU A 164 -3.21 -13.84 14.51
N ASP A 165 -3.24 -14.89 13.70
CA ASP A 165 -2.46 -14.99 12.45
C ASP A 165 -0.97 -14.61 12.65
N ILE A 166 -0.34 -15.20 13.67
CA ILE A 166 1.05 -14.95 14.05
C ILE A 166 1.95 -16.14 13.75
N SER A 167 3.17 -15.83 13.32
CA SER A 167 4.20 -16.82 13.00
C SER A 167 4.76 -17.55 14.23
N SER A 168 4.84 -16.81 15.33
CA SER A 168 5.44 -17.24 16.58
C SER A 168 4.93 -16.40 17.73
N LEU A 169 4.99 -16.97 18.94
CA LEU A 169 4.65 -16.21 20.15
C LEU A 169 5.70 -15.13 20.42
N PRO A 170 5.29 -13.90 20.78
CA PRO A 170 6.22 -12.90 21.28
C PRO A 170 6.97 -13.40 22.51
N LYS A 171 8.22 -12.96 22.66
CA LYS A 171 9.07 -13.34 23.80
C LYS A 171 8.36 -13.02 25.12
N GLY A 172 8.24 -14.00 26.00
CA GLY A 172 7.60 -13.87 27.32
C GLY A 172 6.18 -14.44 27.43
N PHE A 173 5.59 -14.88 26.32
CA PHE A 173 4.31 -15.60 26.31
C PHE A 173 4.53 -17.12 26.17
N VAL A 174 3.68 -17.92 26.83
CA VAL A 174 3.72 -19.40 26.81
C VAL A 174 2.30 -19.92 26.57
N LEU A 175 2.16 -20.98 25.76
CA LEU A 175 0.90 -21.68 25.48
C LEU A 175 0.42 -22.52 26.68
#